data_AF-A0A2H5E1K1-F1
#
_entry.id   AF-A0A2H5E1K1-F1
#
_cell.length_a   1.000
_cell.length_b   1.000
_cell.length_c   1.000
_cell.angle_alpha   90.00
_cell.angle_beta   90.00
_cell.angle_gamma   90.00
#
_symmetry.space_group_name_H-M   'P 1'
#
loop_
_entity.id
_entity.type
_entity.pdbx_description
1 polymer ?
#
loop_
_entity_poly.entity_id
_entity_poly.type
_entity_poly.pdbx_seq_one_letter_code
_entity_poly.pdbx_strand_id
1 'polypeptide(L)'
;MLLAAAAQAGASGLAGDHQASIGQPGNSLQLRLSCRDDAHCALITTFDAPGAPSQPQRQPLDQVRPLADIGEAAAALRYAREHRAERPAEADLAEAQDKLRAVLAGRPAIARCWDLNSPQAGYMLACTLSGLPAGAAPLYLFSTLQTDGAAGFQRYAIYPLSRR
;
A
#
# COMPACT_ATOMS: atom_id res chain seq x y z
N MET A 1 -23.37 -35.21 7.46
CA MET A 1 -23.69 -34.09 6.54
C MET A 1 -23.21 -32.81 7.20
N LEU A 2 -21.94 -32.44 7.02
CA LEU A 2 -21.45 -31.45 6.05
C LEU A 2 -22.00 -30.03 6.31
N LEU A 3 -21.26 -29.24 7.08
CA LEU A 3 -21.41 -27.78 7.13
C LEU A 3 -20.12 -27.14 6.60
N ALA A 4 -20.29 -26.61 5.39
CA ALA A 4 -19.54 -25.58 4.67
C ALA A 4 -18.16 -25.17 5.19
N ALA A 5 -17.14 -25.53 4.42
CA ALA A 5 -15.91 -24.76 4.35
C ALA A 5 -16.25 -23.36 3.81
N ALA A 6 -16.18 -22.34 4.67
CA ALA A 6 -16.13 -20.96 4.21
C ALA A 6 -14.77 -20.79 3.52
N ALA A 7 -14.77 -20.89 2.19
CA ALA A 7 -13.63 -20.48 1.40
C ALA A 7 -13.36 -19.00 1.73
N GLN A 8 -12.29 -18.73 2.48
CA GLN A 8 -11.62 -17.45 2.39
C GLN A 8 -11.20 -17.32 0.92
N ALA A 9 -12.04 -16.68 0.11
CA ALA A 9 -11.64 -16.16 -1.18
C ALA A 9 -10.58 -15.09 -0.89
N GLY A 10 -9.32 -15.53 -0.81
CA GLY A 10 -8.19 -14.63 -0.98
C GLY A 10 -8.47 -13.90 -2.28
N ALA A 11 -8.67 -12.58 -2.21
CA ALA A 11 -8.78 -11.79 -3.43
C ALA A 11 -7.49 -12.05 -4.20
N SER A 12 -7.62 -12.77 -5.31
CA SER A 12 -6.53 -13.03 -6.23
C SER A 12 -6.20 -11.81 -7.09
N GLY A 13 -6.96 -10.72 -6.92
CA GLY A 13 -6.94 -9.49 -7.71
C GLY A 13 -7.04 -8.21 -6.88
N LEU A 14 -7.13 -7.07 -7.56
CA LEU A 14 -7.28 -5.73 -6.99
C LEU A 14 -8.75 -5.31 -6.82
N ALA A 15 -9.69 -6.03 -7.43
CA ALA A 15 -11.11 -5.67 -7.43
C ALA A 15 -11.66 -5.42 -6.01
N GLY A 16 -12.28 -4.26 -5.82
CA GLY A 16 -12.80 -3.79 -4.55
C GLY A 16 -12.23 -2.44 -4.11
N ASP A 17 -12.64 -2.02 -2.91
CA ASP A 17 -12.16 -0.79 -2.27
C ASP A 17 -11.17 -1.12 -1.16
N HIS A 18 -9.97 -0.55 -1.29
CA HIS A 18 -8.85 -0.72 -0.39
C HIS A 18 -8.39 0.64 0.13
N GLN A 19 -8.15 0.78 1.43
CA GLN A 19 -7.87 2.07 2.05
C GLN A 19 -6.78 2.01 3.10
N ALA A 20 -5.89 3.01 3.09
CA ALA A 20 -5.06 3.41 4.22
C ALA A 20 -5.51 4.79 4.71
N SER A 21 -5.40 5.00 6.02
CA SER A 21 -5.45 6.31 6.65
C SER A 21 -4.17 6.47 7.44
N ILE A 22 -3.49 7.59 7.28
CA ILE A 22 -2.20 7.90 7.89
C ILE A 22 -2.30 9.31 8.46
N GLY A 23 -1.72 9.56 9.62
CA GLY A 23 -1.77 10.84 10.30
C GLY A 23 -2.81 10.87 11.43
N GLN A 24 -2.81 11.98 12.14
CA GLN A 24 -3.66 12.19 13.31
C GLN A 24 -5.03 12.78 12.91
N PRO A 25 -6.07 12.63 13.73
CA PRO A 25 -7.35 13.30 13.49
C PRO A 25 -7.17 14.81 13.25
N GLY A 26 -7.72 15.32 12.16
CA GLY A 26 -7.58 16.72 11.75
C GLY A 26 -6.27 17.07 11.04
N ASN A 27 -5.34 16.12 10.86
CA ASN A 27 -4.18 16.25 9.98
C ASN A 27 -3.83 14.85 9.44
N SER A 28 -4.56 14.41 8.42
CA SER A 28 -4.50 13.05 7.91
C SER A 28 -4.49 12.95 6.39
N LEU A 29 -3.80 11.94 5.90
CA LEU A 29 -3.78 11.49 4.53
C LEU A 29 -4.58 10.19 4.45
N GLN A 30 -5.63 10.18 3.64
CA GLN A 30 -6.35 8.97 3.27
C GLN A 30 -6.02 8.61 1.83
N LEU A 31 -5.56 7.37 1.63
CA LEU A 31 -5.29 6.77 0.33
C LEU A 31 -6.32 5.68 0.11
N ARG A 32 -7.14 5.81 -0.92
CA ARG A 32 -8.12 4.79 -1.31
C ARG A 32 -7.88 4.34 -2.74
N LEU A 33 -7.58 3.06 -2.92
CA LEU A 33 -7.56 2.41 -4.22
C LEU A 33 -8.92 1.73 -4.43
N SER A 34 -9.68 2.23 -5.40
CA SER A 34 -10.99 1.69 -5.78
C SER A 34 -10.90 1.06 -7.16
N CYS A 35 -11.06 -0.25 -7.25
CA CYS A 35 -10.89 -1.00 -8.48
C CYS A 35 -12.19 -1.69 -8.88
N ARG A 36 -12.66 -1.40 -10.11
CA ARG A 36 -13.79 -2.14 -10.70
C ARG A 36 -13.35 -3.57 -11.05
N ASP A 37 -12.14 -3.68 -11.56
CA ASP A 37 -11.47 -4.92 -11.96
C ASP A 37 -9.95 -4.72 -11.82
N ASP A 38 -9.16 -5.75 -12.14
CA ASP A 38 -7.70 -5.72 -11.96
C ASP A 38 -6.94 -4.78 -12.92
N ALA A 39 -7.62 -4.22 -13.93
CA ALA A 39 -7.04 -3.31 -14.91
C ALA A 39 -7.52 -1.86 -14.77
N HIS A 40 -8.69 -1.65 -14.15
CA HIS A 40 -9.33 -0.34 -14.04
C HIS A 40 -9.56 0.03 -12.58
N CYS A 41 -8.73 0.96 -12.10
CA CYS A 41 -8.76 1.48 -10.74
C CYS A 41 -8.83 3.00 -10.72
N ALA A 42 -9.04 3.54 -9.53
CA ALA A 42 -8.82 4.94 -9.22
C ALA A 42 -8.11 5.04 -7.88
N LEU A 43 -7.00 5.78 -7.84
CA LEU A 43 -6.42 6.24 -6.59
C LEU A 43 -7.14 7.52 -6.18
N ILE A 44 -7.66 7.53 -4.97
CA ILE A 44 -8.34 8.67 -4.38
C ILE A 44 -7.54 9.07 -3.16
N THR A 45 -6.98 10.27 -3.21
CA THR A 45 -6.18 10.85 -2.15
C THR A 45 -6.99 11.97 -1.50
N THR A 46 -7.22 11.87 -0.21
CA THR A 46 -7.94 12.87 0.56
C THR A 46 -6.99 13.38 1.64
N PHE A 47 -6.66 14.67 1.58
CA PHE A 47 -5.92 15.35 2.64
C PHE A 47 -6.94 16.08 3.52
N ASP A 48 -6.88 15.84 4.81
CA ASP A 48 -7.66 16.54 5.82
C ASP A 48 -6.69 17.33 6.70
N ALA A 49 -6.87 18.64 6.77
CA ALA A 49 -6.01 19.55 7.53
C ALA A 49 -6.83 20.67 8.18
N PRO A 50 -6.38 21.22 9.32
CA PRO A 50 -7.18 22.18 10.06
C PRO A 50 -7.39 23.45 9.24
N GLY A 51 -8.64 23.86 9.09
CA GLY A 51 -8.99 25.09 8.36
C GLY A 51 -8.94 25.00 6.84
N ALA A 52 -8.64 23.83 6.27
CA ALA A 52 -8.70 23.59 4.83
C ALA A 52 -9.88 22.66 4.51
N PRO A 53 -10.71 22.96 3.50
CA PRO A 53 -11.73 22.02 3.06
C PRO A 53 -11.05 20.78 2.48
N SER A 54 -11.39 19.61 3.00
CA SER A 54 -10.90 18.36 2.46
C SER A 54 -11.48 18.13 1.06
N GLN A 55 -10.62 18.10 0.04
CA GLN A 55 -11.02 17.81 -1.33
C GLN A 55 -10.36 16.51 -1.80
N PRO A 56 -11.15 15.45 -2.08
CA PRO A 56 -10.60 14.23 -2.60
C PRO A 56 -10.08 14.45 -4.02
N GLN A 57 -8.79 14.21 -4.22
CA GLN A 57 -8.17 14.16 -5.54
C GLN A 57 -8.33 12.74 -6.09
N ARG A 58 -8.99 12.61 -7.23
CA ARG A 58 -9.18 11.34 -7.92
C ARG A 58 -8.26 11.25 -9.11
N GLN A 59 -7.45 10.21 -9.14
CA GLN A 59 -6.59 9.85 -10.25
C GLN A 59 -7.07 8.54 -10.88
N PRO A 60 -7.60 8.57 -12.12
CA PRO A 60 -7.92 7.36 -12.88
C PRO A 60 -6.66 6.55 -13.18
N LEU A 61 -6.77 5.23 -13.09
CA LEU A 61 -5.72 4.25 -13.38
C LEU A 61 -6.31 3.19 -14.33
N ASP A 62 -6.35 3.49 -15.62
CA ASP A 62 -7.02 2.65 -16.64
C ASP A 62 -6.08 1.64 -17.33
N GLN A 63 -4.82 1.59 -16.90
CA GLN A 63 -3.78 0.73 -17.48
C GLN A 63 -3.05 -0.07 -16.40
N VAL A 64 -3.78 -0.45 -15.34
CA VAL A 64 -3.21 -1.29 -14.30
C VAL A 64 -2.89 -2.65 -14.89
N ARG A 65 -1.68 -3.15 -14.62
CA ARG A 65 -1.21 -4.40 -15.21
C ARG A 65 -0.41 -5.21 -14.20
N PRO A 66 -0.49 -6.55 -14.23
CA PRO A 66 0.40 -7.40 -13.47
C PRO A 66 1.86 -7.05 -13.78
N LEU A 67 2.66 -6.89 -12.72
CA LEU A 67 4.09 -6.61 -12.85
C LEU A 67 4.83 -7.93 -13.04
N ALA A 68 5.53 -8.08 -14.16
CA ALA A 68 6.27 -9.30 -14.48
C ALA A 68 7.57 -9.44 -13.68
N ASP A 69 8.29 -8.34 -13.49
CA ASP A 69 9.51 -8.28 -12.68
C ASP A 69 9.24 -7.52 -11.38
N ILE A 70 9.28 -8.25 -10.26
CA ILE A 70 9.05 -7.71 -8.93
C ILE A 70 10.35 -7.32 -8.20
N GLY A 71 11.50 -7.31 -8.89
CA GLY A 71 12.82 -7.13 -8.28
C GLY A 71 12.95 -5.86 -7.43
N GLU A 72 12.48 -4.72 -7.94
CA GLU A 72 12.50 -3.44 -7.21
C GLU A 72 11.59 -3.47 -5.99
N ALA A 73 10.36 -3.95 -6.13
CA ALA A 73 9.41 -4.08 -5.03
C ALA A 73 9.95 -5.02 -3.94
N ALA A 74 10.58 -6.12 -4.34
CA ALA A 74 11.18 -7.09 -3.42
C ALA A 74 12.39 -6.49 -2.69
N ALA A 75 13.20 -5.69 -3.39
CA ALA A 75 14.31 -4.95 -2.78
C ALA A 75 13.79 -3.91 -1.77
N ALA A 76 12.73 -3.17 -2.10
CA ALA A 76 12.09 -2.22 -1.19
C ALA A 76 11.52 -2.92 0.07
N LEU A 77 10.83 -4.06 -0.10
CA LEU A 77 10.30 -4.83 1.03
C LEU A 77 11.43 -5.39 1.91
N ARG A 78 12.50 -5.91 1.30
CA ARG A 78 13.69 -6.38 2.04
C ARG A 78 14.31 -5.24 2.84
N TYR A 79 14.51 -4.09 2.22
CA TYR A 79 15.05 -2.92 2.89
C TYR A 79 14.18 -2.51 4.09
N ALA A 80 12.86 -2.40 3.89
CA ALA A 80 11.91 -2.04 4.95
C ALA A 80 11.96 -3.04 6.13
N ARG A 81 12.16 -4.34 5.87
CA ARG A 81 12.34 -5.35 6.92
C ARG A 81 13.65 -5.18 7.70
N GLU A 82 14.74 -4.87 7.01
CA GLU A 82 16.06 -4.65 7.60
C GLU A 82 16.07 -3.39 8.49
N HIS A 83 15.37 -2.35 8.06
CA HIS A 83 15.34 -1.03 8.69
C HIS A 83 14.07 -0.80 9.52
N ARG A 84 13.30 -1.86 9.83
CA ARG A 84 12.00 -1.77 10.54
C ARG A 84 12.06 -1.12 11.94
N ALA A 85 13.26 -1.08 12.52
CA ALA A 85 13.53 -0.47 13.83
C ALA A 85 13.85 1.02 13.75
N GLU A 86 14.14 1.54 12.56
CA GLU A 86 14.37 2.95 12.33
C GLU A 86 13.04 3.71 12.41
N ARG A 87 13.10 5.02 12.65
CA ARG A 87 11.91 5.87 12.69
C ARG A 87 12.14 7.07 11.77
N PRO A 88 11.32 7.23 10.70
CA PRO A 88 11.34 8.38 9.82
C PRO A 88 11.13 9.66 10.60
N ALA A 89 11.74 10.75 10.13
CA ALA A 89 11.58 12.06 10.75
C ALA A 89 10.20 12.64 10.43
N GLU A 90 9.67 12.32 9.25
CA GLU A 90 8.35 12.71 8.78
C GLU A 90 7.27 11.90 9.52
N ALA A 91 6.33 12.60 10.16
CA ALA A 91 5.37 12.00 11.08
C ALA A 91 4.40 11.01 10.40
N ASP A 92 4.03 11.29 9.16
CA ASP A 92 3.19 10.44 8.31
C ASP A 92 3.92 9.14 7.92
N LEU A 93 5.19 9.24 7.51
CA LEU A 93 6.02 8.06 7.23
C LEU A 93 6.28 7.23 8.49
N ALA A 94 6.49 7.88 9.64
CA ALA A 94 6.66 7.20 10.91
C ALA A 94 5.41 6.39 11.30
N GLU A 95 4.21 6.94 11.12
CA GLU A 95 2.97 6.23 11.40
C GLU A 95 2.72 5.07 10.42
N ALA A 96 2.99 5.29 9.13
CA ALA A 96 2.92 4.21 8.14
C ALA A 96 3.87 3.06 8.51
N GLN A 97 5.09 3.37 8.94
CA GLN A 97 6.04 2.37 9.40
C GLN A 97 5.60 1.67 10.69
N ASP A 98 5.02 2.39 11.65
CA ASP A 98 4.50 1.80 12.89
C ASP A 98 3.40 0.77 12.57
N LYS A 99 2.49 1.09 11.63
CA LYS A 99 1.45 0.16 11.14
C LYS A 99 2.04 -1.04 10.41
N LEU A 100 3.17 -0.87 9.73
CA LEU A 100 3.87 -1.97 9.06
C LEU A 100 4.73 -2.82 9.97
N ARG A 101 5.19 -2.32 11.12
CA ARG A 101 6.20 -3.00 11.94
C ARG A 101 5.79 -4.42 12.33
N ALA A 102 4.54 -4.63 12.71
CA ALA A 102 4.00 -5.95 13.05
C ALA A 102 4.00 -6.89 11.83
N VAL A 103 3.64 -6.38 10.65
CA VAL A 103 3.67 -7.13 9.38
C VAL A 103 5.11 -7.50 9.03
N LEU A 104 6.05 -6.55 9.08
CA LEU A 104 7.45 -6.75 8.71
C LEU A 104 8.19 -7.72 9.63
N ALA A 105 7.78 -7.83 10.90
CA ALA A 105 8.33 -8.79 11.85
C ALA A 105 8.15 -10.25 11.39
N GLY A 106 7.05 -10.55 10.70
CA GLY A 106 6.76 -11.87 10.11
C GLY A 106 7.58 -12.20 8.86
N ARG A 107 8.46 -11.28 8.41
CA ARG A 107 9.30 -11.44 7.21
C ARG A 107 8.49 -11.84 5.96
N PRO A 108 7.45 -11.06 5.60
CA PRO A 108 6.63 -11.36 4.44
C PRO A 108 7.43 -11.32 3.14
N ALA A 109 6.89 -11.96 2.12
CA ALA A 109 7.38 -11.93 0.75
C ALA A 109 6.29 -11.42 -0.20
N ILE A 110 6.69 -10.86 -1.33
CA ILE A 110 5.75 -10.44 -2.37
C ILE A 110 5.15 -11.69 -3.02
N ALA A 111 3.83 -11.76 -3.09
CA ALA A 111 3.11 -12.81 -3.80
C ALA A 111 2.74 -12.38 -5.23
N ARG A 112 2.25 -11.14 -5.39
CA ARG A 112 1.89 -10.54 -6.68
C ARG A 112 1.97 -9.02 -6.58
N CYS A 113 2.32 -8.36 -7.68
CA CYS A 113 2.25 -6.91 -7.80
C CYS A 113 1.55 -6.50 -9.09
N TRP A 114 0.99 -5.30 -9.07
CA TRP A 114 0.43 -4.61 -10.22
C TRP A 114 1.07 -3.23 -10.31
N ASP A 115 1.50 -2.86 -11.51
CA ASP A 115 1.92 -1.52 -11.86
C ASP A 115 0.68 -0.65 -12.00
N LEU A 116 0.57 0.39 -11.17
CA LEU A 116 -0.55 1.33 -11.23
C LEU A 116 -0.34 2.39 -12.31
N ASN A 117 0.84 2.44 -12.94
CA ASN A 117 1.19 3.36 -14.02
C ASN A 117 0.98 4.85 -13.64
N SER A 118 1.36 5.23 -12.42
CA SER A 118 1.08 6.55 -11.85
C SER A 118 2.22 7.07 -10.97
N PRO A 119 2.66 8.33 -11.13
CA PRO A 119 2.43 9.20 -12.29
C PRO A 119 3.14 8.67 -13.55
N GLN A 120 4.00 7.66 -13.39
CA GLN A 120 4.69 6.92 -14.43
C GLN A 120 4.77 5.43 -14.04
N ALA A 121 5.00 4.56 -15.02
CA ALA A 121 5.17 3.13 -14.80
C ALA A 121 6.24 2.82 -13.74
N GLY A 122 5.97 1.85 -12.88
CA GLY A 122 6.89 1.39 -11.83
C GLY A 122 6.96 2.28 -10.58
N TYR A 123 6.39 3.50 -10.63
CA TYR A 123 6.46 4.45 -9.52
C TYR A 123 5.50 4.11 -8.37
N MET A 124 4.36 3.54 -8.71
CA MET A 124 3.37 3.08 -7.75
C MET A 124 2.97 1.66 -8.08
N LEU A 125 3.10 0.77 -7.10
CA LEU A 125 2.73 -0.62 -7.22
C LEU A 125 1.72 -0.97 -6.14
N ALA A 126 0.68 -1.72 -6.50
CA ALA A 126 -0.15 -2.41 -5.53
C ALA A 126 0.36 -3.85 -5.43
N CYS A 127 0.63 -4.36 -4.23
CA CYS A 127 1.16 -5.70 -4.06
C CYS A 127 0.44 -6.47 -2.96
N THR A 128 0.25 -7.77 -3.18
CA THR A 128 -0.15 -8.72 -2.13
C THR A 128 1.09 -9.36 -1.54
N LEU A 129 1.06 -9.62 -0.23
CA LEU A 129 2.14 -10.27 0.48
C LEU A 129 1.71 -11.65 0.99
N SER A 130 2.66 -12.58 1.08
CA SER A 130 2.50 -13.88 1.71
C SER A 130 3.17 -13.91 3.09
N GLY A 131 2.81 -14.89 3.93
CA GLY A 131 3.34 -15.00 5.29
C GLY A 131 2.83 -13.94 6.26
N LEU A 132 1.65 -13.36 5.98
CA LEU A 132 1.04 -12.33 6.81
C LEU A 132 0.29 -12.93 8.02
N PRO A 133 0.26 -12.22 9.16
CA PRO A 133 -0.60 -12.60 10.28
C PRO A 133 -2.08 -12.44 9.91
N ALA A 134 -2.96 -13.15 10.62
CA ALA A 134 -4.39 -13.01 10.47
C ALA A 134 -4.84 -11.56 10.74
N GLY A 135 -5.74 -11.03 9.90
CA GLY A 135 -6.23 -9.65 10.01
C GLY A 135 -5.29 -8.58 9.44
N ALA A 136 -4.14 -8.97 8.86
CA ALA A 136 -3.31 -8.03 8.10
C ALA A 136 -4.05 -7.46 6.88
N ALA A 137 -3.59 -6.29 6.42
CA ALA A 137 -4.08 -5.70 5.19
C ALA A 137 -3.89 -6.67 4.00
N PRO A 138 -4.91 -6.88 3.15
CA PRO A 138 -4.79 -7.78 2.00
C PRO A 138 -3.97 -7.18 0.86
N LEU A 139 -3.78 -5.86 0.84
CA LEU A 139 -3.08 -5.15 -0.23
C LEU A 139 -2.13 -4.11 0.38
N TYR A 140 -1.00 -3.89 -0.26
CA TYR A 140 0.01 -2.93 0.16
C TYR A 140 0.35 -2.03 -1.02
N LEU A 141 0.26 -0.71 -0.82
CA LEU A 141 0.66 0.27 -1.82
C LEU A 141 2.12 0.62 -1.61
N PHE A 142 2.95 0.33 -2.60
CA PHE A 142 4.34 0.75 -2.69
C PHE A 142 4.38 2.03 -3.51
N SER A 143 4.96 3.09 -2.98
CA SER A 143 5.19 4.34 -3.70
C SER A 143 6.67 4.68 -3.61
N THR A 144 7.32 4.93 -4.74
CA THR A 144 8.63 5.61 -4.72
C THR A 144 8.45 7.07 -4.31
N LEU A 145 9.38 7.58 -3.51
CA LEU A 145 9.49 8.99 -3.19
C LEU A 145 10.67 9.53 -4.01
N GLN A 146 10.45 10.59 -4.80
CA GLN A 146 11.43 11.17 -5.73
C GLN A 146 12.61 11.88 -5.03
N THR A 147 12.82 11.65 -3.75
CA THR A 147 13.84 12.34 -2.96
C THR A 147 15.17 11.57 -2.96
N ASP A 148 16.27 12.31 -3.16
CA ASP A 148 17.67 11.84 -3.16
C ASP A 148 18.16 11.24 -1.80
N GLY A 149 17.24 10.91 -0.90
CA GLY A 149 17.54 10.32 0.40
C GLY A 149 18.11 8.90 0.27
N ALA A 150 19.15 8.60 1.03
CA ALA A 150 19.74 7.25 1.10
C ALA A 150 19.00 6.32 2.08
N ALA A 151 18.12 6.85 2.94
CA ALA A 151 17.32 6.06 3.89
C ALA A 151 16.08 5.48 3.19
N GLY A 152 15.78 4.20 3.34
CA GLY A 152 14.84 3.55 2.43
C GLY A 152 13.36 3.85 2.62
N PHE A 153 12.95 4.43 3.75
CA PHE A 153 11.63 5.06 3.84
C PHE A 153 11.56 6.44 3.14
N GLN A 154 12.71 7.06 2.82
CA GLN A 154 12.81 8.27 2.00
C GLN A 154 12.88 7.96 0.49
N ARG A 155 13.14 6.70 0.12
CA ARG A 155 13.10 6.22 -1.28
C ARG A 155 11.79 5.53 -1.61
N TYR A 156 11.19 4.83 -0.64
CA TYR A 156 9.98 4.05 -0.83
C TYR A 156 9.08 4.15 0.40
N ALA A 157 7.82 4.50 0.20
CA ALA A 157 6.77 4.37 1.21
C ALA A 157 5.94 3.11 0.92
N ILE A 158 5.59 2.37 1.96
CA ILE A 158 4.69 1.21 1.88
C ILE A 158 3.49 1.53 2.77
N TYR A 159 2.28 1.36 2.25
CA TYR A 159 1.04 1.61 2.98
C TYR A 159 0.17 0.37 3.01
N PRO A 160 -0.18 -0.18 4.20
CA PRO A 160 -1.12 -1.29 4.30
C PRO A 160 -2.55 -0.80 3.99
N LEU A 161 -3.16 -1.32 2.93
CA LEU A 161 -4.52 -1.00 2.51
C LEU A 161 -5.52 -2.06 2.98
N SER A 162 -6.35 -1.72 3.96
CA SER A 162 -7.44 -2.57 4.46
C SER A 162 -8.65 -2.52 3.55
N ARG A 163 -9.47 -3.58 3.54
CA ARG A 163 -10.78 -3.53 2.85
C ARG A 163 -11.72 -2.56 3.54
N ARG A 164 -12.55 -1.90 2.75
CA ARG A 164 -13.66 -1.07 3.20
C ARG A 164 -14.99 -1.81 3.09
#